data_AF-A0A973GX72-F1
#
_entry.id   AF-A0A973GX72-F1
#
_cell.length_a   1.000
_cell.length_b   1.000
_cell.length_c   1.000
_cell.angle_alpha   90.00
_cell.angle_beta   90.00
_cell.angle_gamma   90.00
#
_symmetry.space_group_name_H-M   'P 1'
#
loop_
_entity.id
_entity.type
_entity.pdbx_description
1 polymer ?
#
loop_
_entity_poly.entity_id
_entity_poly.type
_entity_poly.pdbx_seq_one_letter_code
_entity_poly.pdbx_strand_id
1 'polypeptide(L)'
;MKNKLTIGLLLLSLMTACASDAEVIQETEEITEVINDTEVLSNISVEYKEDDLLMEYTDYEIIELNTDSITYTGSNGYVDGSTITITKAGVYKLSGSLTDGMVIVNTSQEEDVVLVLDNVNIHNEDGPAISVLQADKVILNLMEGSINTLSDGSTYTLSTGEDEPNATIYSKDDLTINGLGTLNIESNYNHGIYTKDDLKLISGTINVVSVNDGIKGKNYIAIKDVNLSIVSNGDGLQSNNSEDSSKGYILIEGGKIVVESGLDGIQAETELVITDGVLTITSGLLADSTESGKSLKASASLEIDGGTLNLNSESDDAIHSNNSVLINGGNITISAYDDAIHSDDLLQIDKGIITITQSYEGLEGNTIVINGGDINLVASDDGVNTAGGNDGSGTQNGRNDMFASDGSTLTINGGNILVNANSDGLDSNGSITQNGGTVIVFGPTNSGNGALDYNASYTLNSGTLLAVGSNGMAQNVSESSIYSFLIGTDTVQANAWVSIVQDDQPLISFNSPKAFQTIVYASNELEAGTVQILTNTNINSNTCILSVPATTTDFIWTAVYTSGIAYFVTIA
;
A
#
# COMPACT_ATOMS: atom_id res chain seq x y z
N MET A 1 -21.38 58.47 3.46
CA MET A 1 -21.05 58.55 4.91
C MET A 1 -20.65 57.16 5.35
N LYS A 2 -19.35 56.87 5.44
CA LYS A 2 -18.79 55.64 5.99
C LYS A 2 -17.60 56.07 6.84
N ASN A 3 -17.68 55.82 8.15
CA ASN A 3 -16.67 56.22 9.12
C ASN A 3 -15.45 55.31 8.98
N LYS A 4 -14.30 55.90 8.66
CA LYS A 4 -12.98 55.27 8.77
C LYS A 4 -12.49 55.47 10.19
N LEU A 5 -12.22 54.38 10.91
CA LEU A 5 -11.52 54.42 12.19
C LEU A 5 -10.05 54.12 11.90
N THR A 6 -9.17 55.06 12.19
CA THR A 6 -7.71 54.96 12.02
C THR A 6 -7.11 54.91 13.42
N ILE A 7 -6.43 53.82 13.77
CA ILE A 7 -5.63 53.72 14.99
C ILE A 7 -4.18 53.56 14.56
N GLY A 8 -3.39 54.59 14.80
CA GLY A 8 -1.95 54.59 14.58
C GLY A 8 -1.23 53.93 15.76
N LEU A 9 -0.34 53.00 15.46
CA LEU A 9 0.55 52.39 16.44
C LEU A 9 1.88 53.14 16.45
N LEU A 10 2.29 53.53 17.65
CA LEU A 10 3.41 54.42 17.95
C LEU A 10 4.74 53.67 17.83
N LEU A 11 5.63 54.12 16.93
CA LEU A 11 7.05 53.78 16.97
C LEU A 11 7.68 54.34 18.25
N LEU A 12 8.44 53.52 18.98
CA LEU A 12 9.42 54.02 19.94
C LEU A 12 10.78 53.34 19.71
N SER A 13 11.70 54.13 19.15
CA SER A 13 13.11 53.83 19.01
C SER A 13 13.91 54.74 19.95
N LEU A 14 14.84 54.21 20.74
CA LEU A 14 16.29 54.57 20.77
C LEU A 14 17.02 54.15 22.07
N MET A 15 18.16 53.48 21.84
CA MET A 15 19.52 53.67 22.41
C MET A 15 19.85 53.46 23.90
N THR A 16 20.65 52.40 24.10
CA THR A 16 21.92 52.26 24.86
C THR A 16 22.32 53.32 25.89
N ALA A 17 22.60 52.85 27.13
CA ALA A 17 23.62 53.40 28.03
C ALA A 17 24.19 52.27 28.93
N CYS A 18 25.46 52.45 29.32
CA CYS A 18 26.44 51.44 29.68
C CYS A 18 26.59 51.18 31.21
N ALA A 19 27.11 49.99 31.53
CA ALA A 19 27.92 49.58 32.69
C ALA A 19 27.24 49.18 34.02
N SER A 20 27.38 47.90 34.39
CA SER A 20 28.30 47.46 35.46
C SER A 20 28.42 45.93 35.50
N ASP A 21 29.65 45.45 35.70
CA ASP A 21 30.10 44.04 35.75
C ASP A 21 29.13 43.04 36.39
N ALA A 22 28.82 41.98 35.63
CA ALA A 22 28.48 40.66 36.15
C ALA A 22 29.11 39.62 35.21
N GLU A 23 29.83 38.66 35.78
CA GLU A 23 30.48 37.55 35.07
C GLU A 23 29.49 36.84 34.14
N VAL A 24 29.80 36.82 32.85
CA VAL A 24 29.18 35.91 31.88
C VAL A 24 29.85 34.56 32.06
N ILE A 25 29.18 33.64 32.76
CA ILE A 25 29.44 32.22 32.62
C ILE A 25 28.82 31.84 31.27
N GLN A 26 29.68 31.65 30.28
CA GLN A 26 29.30 31.11 28.98
C GLN A 26 29.13 29.59 29.18
N GLU A 27 27.94 29.14 29.54
CA GLU A 27 27.57 27.75 29.32
C GLU A 27 27.42 27.56 27.81
N THR A 28 28.45 26.99 27.20
CA THR A 28 28.32 26.25 25.95
C THR A 28 27.36 25.10 26.20
N GLU A 29 26.07 25.31 25.91
CA GLU A 29 25.20 24.18 25.57
C GLU A 29 25.74 23.61 24.26
N GLU A 30 26.26 22.38 24.35
CA GLU A 30 26.45 21.53 23.19
C GLU A 30 25.10 21.45 22.48
N ILE A 31 25.10 21.84 21.21
CA ILE A 31 24.02 21.54 20.28
C ILE A 31 24.05 20.02 20.14
N THR A 32 23.23 19.32 20.94
CA THR A 32 22.95 17.92 20.71
C THR A 32 22.18 17.84 19.40
N GLU A 33 22.87 17.31 18.40
CA GLU A 33 22.34 16.93 17.09
C GLU A 33 21.00 16.19 17.29
N VAL A 34 19.92 16.82 16.81
CA VAL A 34 18.57 16.26 16.86
C VAL A 34 18.54 15.09 15.89
N ILE A 35 18.54 13.89 16.48
CA ILE A 35 18.00 12.62 15.98
C ILE A 35 18.35 12.30 14.53
N ASN A 36 19.32 11.39 14.36
CA ASN A 36 19.43 10.55 13.19
C ASN A 36 18.10 9.79 13.04
N ASP A 37 17.22 10.31 12.20
CA ASP A 37 16.10 9.56 11.64
C ASP A 37 16.74 8.46 10.79
N THR A 38 16.89 7.28 11.38
CA THR A 38 17.34 6.12 10.64
C THR A 38 16.12 5.70 9.86
N GLU A 39 16.03 6.11 8.59
CA GLU A 39 15.06 5.53 7.65
C GLU A 39 15.04 4.02 7.90
N VAL A 40 13.94 3.51 8.44
CA VAL A 40 13.76 2.08 8.68
C VAL A 40 13.37 1.46 7.34
N LEU A 41 14.25 1.58 6.34
CA LEU A 41 14.11 0.83 5.10
C LEU A 41 14.31 -0.64 5.44
N SER A 42 13.45 -1.49 4.88
CA SER A 42 13.59 -2.93 4.99
C SER A 42 14.98 -3.34 4.46
N ASN A 43 15.63 -4.25 5.18
CA ASN A 43 16.87 -4.88 4.73
C ASN A 43 16.60 -6.19 3.99
N ILE A 44 15.34 -6.48 3.65
CA ILE A 44 14.97 -7.70 2.94
C ILE A 44 15.58 -7.68 1.55
N SER A 45 16.34 -8.73 1.28
CA SER A 45 16.86 -9.02 -0.05
C SER A 45 16.94 -10.53 -0.21
N VAL A 46 16.73 -10.98 -1.43
CA VAL A 46 16.77 -12.40 -1.77
C VAL A 46 17.91 -12.63 -2.75
N GLU A 47 18.77 -13.60 -2.44
CA GLU A 47 19.79 -14.05 -3.38
C GLU A 47 19.16 -15.00 -4.40
N TYR A 48 19.32 -14.67 -5.69
CA TYR A 48 18.97 -15.55 -6.81
C TYR A 48 20.22 -16.23 -7.32
N LYS A 49 20.28 -17.56 -7.18
CA LYS A 49 21.39 -18.37 -7.66
C LYS A 49 21.34 -18.48 -9.20
N GLU A 50 22.43 -18.90 -9.82
CA GLU A 50 22.54 -19.02 -11.28
C GLU A 50 21.48 -19.99 -11.86
N ASP A 51 21.19 -21.07 -11.14
CA ASP A 51 20.18 -22.07 -11.48
C ASP A 51 18.74 -21.52 -11.39
N ASP A 52 18.43 -20.66 -10.41
CA ASP A 52 17.14 -19.97 -10.29
C ASP A 52 16.84 -19.14 -11.56
N LEU A 53 17.88 -18.56 -12.15
CA LEU A 53 17.80 -17.68 -13.32
C LEU A 53 17.97 -18.42 -14.66
N LEU A 54 18.25 -19.72 -14.64
CA LEU A 54 18.51 -20.50 -15.86
C LEU A 54 17.21 -20.82 -16.61
N MET A 55 17.05 -20.21 -17.79
CA MET A 55 15.81 -20.29 -18.57
C MET A 55 15.71 -21.52 -19.47
N GLU A 56 16.84 -22.10 -19.88
CA GLU A 56 16.90 -23.18 -20.86
C GLU A 56 17.78 -24.33 -20.39
N TYR A 57 17.31 -25.55 -20.63
CA TYR A 57 18.03 -26.79 -20.36
C TYR A 57 18.09 -27.64 -21.62
N THR A 58 19.26 -28.24 -21.89
CA THR A 58 19.50 -29.04 -23.11
C THR A 58 19.91 -30.48 -22.84
N ASP A 59 20.36 -30.80 -21.63
CA ASP A 59 20.71 -32.15 -21.18
C ASP A 59 19.69 -32.59 -20.13
N TYR A 60 18.83 -33.54 -20.49
CA TYR A 60 17.73 -33.99 -19.64
C TYR A 60 17.43 -35.48 -19.84
N GLU A 61 16.96 -36.12 -18.77
CA GLU A 61 16.26 -37.40 -18.87
C GLU A 61 14.80 -37.16 -19.26
N ILE A 62 14.24 -38.01 -20.13
CA ILE A 62 12.89 -37.81 -20.68
C ILE A 62 11.86 -38.65 -19.91
N ILE A 63 10.78 -37.98 -19.48
CA ILE A 63 9.59 -38.57 -18.88
C ILE A 63 8.40 -38.26 -19.81
N GLU A 64 7.87 -39.29 -20.46
CA GLU A 64 6.69 -39.18 -21.31
C GLU A 64 5.45 -39.63 -20.53
N LEU A 65 4.51 -38.70 -20.39
CA LEU A 65 3.23 -38.90 -19.72
C LEU A 65 2.20 -39.40 -20.73
N ASN A 66 1.71 -40.62 -20.55
CA ASN A 66 0.66 -41.23 -21.36
C ASN A 66 -0.58 -41.33 -20.48
N THR A 67 -1.78 -41.09 -21.02
CA THR A 67 -3.06 -40.94 -20.27
C THR A 67 -3.15 -41.67 -18.92
N ASP A 68 -2.79 -42.95 -18.85
CA ASP A 68 -2.82 -43.82 -17.67
C ASP A 68 -1.45 -44.46 -17.28
N SER A 69 -0.33 -44.04 -17.88
CA SER A 69 0.99 -44.65 -17.69
C SER A 69 2.16 -43.70 -18.00
N ILE A 70 3.32 -43.94 -17.41
CA ILE A 70 4.52 -43.14 -17.67
C ILE A 70 5.59 -43.99 -18.39
N THR A 71 6.19 -43.43 -19.44
CA THR A 71 7.40 -43.97 -20.06
C THR A 71 8.59 -43.15 -19.64
N TYR A 72 9.53 -43.78 -18.94
CA TYR A 72 10.76 -43.12 -18.46
C TYR A 72 11.97 -43.99 -18.82
N THR A 73 12.96 -43.36 -19.45
CA THR A 73 14.21 -44.02 -19.87
C THR A 73 15.41 -43.37 -19.17
N GLY A 74 15.45 -43.53 -17.84
CA GLY A 74 16.55 -43.09 -16.99
C GLY A 74 16.79 -44.05 -15.82
N SER A 75 17.71 -43.67 -14.92
CA SER A 75 18.07 -44.49 -13.74
C SER A 75 18.00 -43.75 -12.42
N ASN A 76 17.51 -42.52 -12.46
CA ASN A 76 17.44 -41.61 -11.33
C ASN A 76 16.06 -41.60 -10.66
N GLY A 77 15.12 -42.40 -11.16
CA GLY A 77 13.80 -42.61 -10.60
C GLY A 77 13.20 -43.95 -11.00
N TYR A 78 11.94 -44.17 -10.62
CA TYR A 78 11.17 -45.35 -11.01
C TYR A 78 9.69 -44.99 -11.21
N VAL A 79 9.04 -45.71 -12.12
CA VAL A 79 7.60 -45.58 -12.42
C VAL A 79 6.84 -46.69 -11.73
N ASP A 80 5.75 -46.34 -11.05
CA ASP A 80 4.72 -47.26 -10.58
C ASP A 80 3.35 -46.80 -11.11
N GLY A 81 2.85 -47.50 -12.13
CA GLY A 81 1.62 -47.11 -12.84
C GLY A 81 1.72 -45.73 -13.50
N SER A 82 0.86 -44.81 -13.07
CA SER A 82 0.82 -43.40 -13.49
C SER A 82 1.59 -42.46 -12.53
N THR A 83 2.43 -43.00 -11.64
CA THR A 83 3.28 -42.22 -10.74
C THR A 83 4.75 -42.40 -11.09
N ILE A 84 5.51 -41.31 -11.18
CA ILE A 84 6.97 -41.32 -11.26
C ILE A 84 7.56 -40.80 -9.96
N THR A 85 8.52 -41.53 -9.39
CA THR A 85 9.32 -41.05 -8.24
C THR A 85 10.75 -40.78 -8.68
N ILE A 86 11.17 -39.53 -8.63
CA ILE A 86 12.54 -39.07 -8.85
C ILE A 86 13.30 -39.16 -7.51
N THR A 87 14.43 -39.85 -7.51
CA THR A 87 15.22 -40.17 -6.31
C THR A 87 16.61 -39.58 -6.30
N LYS A 88 17.01 -38.89 -7.37
CA LYS A 88 18.31 -38.24 -7.51
C LYS A 88 18.17 -36.85 -8.14
N ALA A 89 19.10 -35.98 -7.81
CA ALA A 89 19.31 -34.70 -8.46
C ALA A 89 19.50 -34.86 -9.98
N GLY A 90 19.15 -33.82 -10.73
CA GLY A 90 19.26 -33.81 -12.18
C GLY A 90 18.12 -33.08 -12.87
N VAL A 91 18.17 -33.08 -14.20
CA VAL A 91 17.21 -32.39 -15.06
C VAL A 91 16.31 -33.40 -15.76
N TYR A 92 14.99 -33.22 -15.62
CA TYR A 92 13.97 -34.11 -16.13
C TYR A 92 13.02 -33.32 -17.02
N LYS A 93 12.89 -33.72 -18.27
CA LYS A 93 11.91 -33.12 -19.18
C LYS A 93 10.63 -33.94 -19.19
N LEU A 94 9.53 -33.31 -18.80
CA LEU A 94 8.20 -33.90 -18.78
C LEU A 94 7.40 -33.38 -19.98
N SER A 95 6.67 -34.28 -20.63
CA SER A 95 5.74 -33.93 -21.71
C SER A 95 4.60 -34.94 -21.82
N GLY A 96 3.43 -34.51 -22.28
CA GLY A 96 2.25 -35.37 -22.44
C GLY A 96 1.20 -35.18 -21.34
N SER A 97 0.39 -36.21 -21.07
CA SER A 97 -0.72 -36.08 -20.14
C SER A 97 -0.97 -37.29 -19.25
N LEU A 98 -1.38 -37.05 -18.00
CA LEU A 98 -1.93 -38.04 -17.07
C LEU A 98 -3.34 -37.59 -16.66
N THR A 99 -4.33 -38.47 -16.81
CA THR A 99 -5.70 -38.21 -16.33
C THR A 99 -5.87 -38.47 -14.86
N ASP A 100 -4.98 -39.28 -14.28
CA ASP A 100 -4.90 -39.55 -12.84
C ASP A 100 -3.50 -40.08 -12.52
N GLY A 101 -2.62 -39.22 -12.02
CA GLY A 101 -1.24 -39.57 -11.73
C GLY A 101 -0.43 -38.43 -11.17
N MET A 102 0.82 -38.71 -10.79
CA MET A 102 1.60 -37.82 -9.94
C MET A 102 3.10 -37.88 -10.26
N VAL A 103 3.77 -36.75 -10.07
CA VAL A 103 5.23 -36.66 -10.04
C VAL A 103 5.69 -36.48 -8.60
N ILE A 104 6.53 -37.38 -8.10
CA ILE A 104 7.13 -37.31 -6.76
C ILE A 104 8.62 -36.99 -6.89
N VAL A 105 9.11 -36.02 -6.12
CA VAL A 105 10.53 -35.80 -5.89
C VAL A 105 10.86 -36.21 -4.45
N ASN A 106 11.80 -37.13 -4.29
CA ASN A 106 12.23 -37.65 -2.99
C ASN A 106 13.71 -38.04 -3.04
N THR A 107 14.58 -37.06 -2.93
CA THR A 107 16.03 -37.23 -2.92
C THR A 107 16.66 -36.57 -1.70
N SER A 108 17.67 -37.22 -1.14
CA SER A 108 18.48 -36.67 -0.04
C SER A 108 19.78 -36.04 -0.54
N GLN A 109 19.85 -35.74 -1.85
CA GLN A 109 21.01 -35.08 -2.43
C GLN A 109 20.91 -33.58 -2.23
N GLU A 110 22.06 -32.94 -2.01
CA GLU A 110 22.22 -31.50 -1.81
C GLU A 110 22.27 -30.74 -3.16
N GLU A 111 21.89 -31.40 -4.26
CA GLU A 111 21.89 -30.83 -5.60
C GLU A 111 20.46 -30.73 -6.13
N ASP A 112 20.20 -29.71 -6.93
CA ASP A 112 18.87 -29.39 -7.43
C ASP A 112 18.23 -30.51 -8.29
N VAL A 113 16.91 -30.60 -8.19
CA VAL A 113 16.07 -31.32 -9.16
C VAL A 113 15.35 -30.30 -10.03
N VAL A 114 15.56 -30.38 -11.35
CA VAL A 114 14.88 -29.51 -12.32
C VAL A 114 13.82 -30.31 -13.06
N LEU A 115 12.57 -29.87 -12.99
CA LEU A 115 11.45 -30.38 -13.78
C LEU A 115 11.17 -29.39 -14.92
N VAL A 116 11.60 -29.73 -16.13
CA VAL A 116 11.33 -28.95 -17.34
C VAL A 116 9.97 -29.36 -17.89
N LEU A 117 8.99 -28.47 -17.81
CA LEU A 117 7.62 -28.72 -18.25
C LEU A 117 7.43 -28.27 -19.71
N ASP A 118 7.19 -29.25 -20.59
CA ASP A 118 6.94 -29.06 -22.02
C ASP A 118 5.59 -29.67 -22.41
N ASN A 119 4.53 -28.86 -22.33
CA ASN A 119 3.16 -29.24 -22.68
C ASN A 119 2.65 -30.39 -21.80
N VAL A 120 2.84 -30.24 -20.49
CA VAL A 120 2.42 -31.18 -19.46
C VAL A 120 0.97 -30.95 -19.07
N ASN A 121 0.16 -32.00 -18.98
CA ASN A 121 -1.16 -31.96 -18.35
C ASN A 121 -1.29 -33.07 -17.31
N ILE A 122 -1.35 -32.74 -16.03
CA ILE A 122 -1.47 -33.74 -14.96
C ILE A 122 -2.71 -33.41 -14.12
N HIS A 123 -3.59 -34.40 -13.99
CA HIS A 123 -4.61 -34.45 -12.96
C HIS A 123 -4.27 -35.57 -11.97
N ASN A 124 -4.50 -35.35 -10.68
CA ASN A 124 -4.45 -36.38 -9.64
C ASN A 124 -5.71 -36.28 -8.78
N GLU A 125 -6.53 -37.31 -8.76
CA GLU A 125 -7.82 -37.26 -8.05
C GLU A 125 -7.63 -37.28 -6.52
N ASP A 126 -6.60 -37.96 -6.02
CA ASP A 126 -6.44 -38.28 -4.59
C ASP A 126 -5.25 -37.55 -3.93
N GLY A 127 -4.58 -36.63 -4.62
CA GLY A 127 -3.40 -35.93 -4.12
C GLY A 127 -2.83 -34.85 -5.06
N PRO A 128 -1.62 -34.35 -4.79
CA PRO A 128 -0.96 -33.35 -5.63
C PRO A 128 -0.62 -33.87 -7.02
N ALA A 129 -0.62 -32.99 -8.02
CA ALA A 129 -0.04 -33.30 -9.33
C ALA A 129 1.50 -33.41 -9.23
N ILE A 130 2.13 -32.56 -8.42
CA ILE A 130 3.56 -32.60 -8.10
C ILE A 130 3.73 -32.56 -6.58
N SER A 131 4.47 -33.53 -6.04
CA SER A 131 4.75 -33.68 -4.61
C SER A 131 6.25 -33.80 -4.35
N VAL A 132 6.83 -32.80 -3.69
CA VAL A 132 8.23 -32.81 -3.26
C VAL A 132 8.26 -33.21 -1.78
N LEU A 133 8.69 -34.44 -1.53
CA LEU A 133 8.81 -34.99 -0.18
C LEU A 133 10.17 -34.67 0.45
N GLN A 134 11.21 -34.62 -0.38
CA GLN A 134 12.57 -34.26 -0.01
C GLN A 134 13.38 -33.83 -1.24
N ALA A 135 14.06 -32.69 -1.17
CA ALA A 135 15.13 -32.22 -2.06
C ALA A 135 15.93 -31.08 -1.37
N ASP A 136 17.10 -30.70 -1.90
CA ASP A 136 17.69 -29.39 -1.53
C ASP A 136 16.82 -28.24 -2.03
N LYS A 137 16.49 -28.30 -3.32
CA LYS A 137 15.60 -27.37 -4.01
C LYS A 137 15.03 -28.05 -5.26
N VAL A 138 13.80 -27.71 -5.61
CA VAL A 138 13.17 -28.07 -6.89
C VAL A 138 12.96 -26.84 -7.76
N ILE A 139 13.35 -26.92 -9.02
CA ILE A 139 13.08 -25.88 -10.02
C ILE A 139 12.04 -26.41 -11.02
N LEU A 140 10.91 -25.72 -11.13
CA LEU A 140 9.93 -25.91 -12.19
C LEU A 140 10.25 -24.95 -13.33
N ASN A 141 10.89 -25.45 -14.38
CA ASN A 141 11.21 -24.66 -15.56
C ASN A 141 10.10 -24.78 -16.60
N LEU A 142 9.47 -23.66 -16.93
CA LEU A 142 8.42 -23.55 -17.93
C LEU A 142 9.05 -23.37 -19.31
N MET A 143 9.15 -24.45 -20.09
CA MET A 143 9.77 -24.42 -21.43
C MET A 143 9.11 -23.33 -22.30
N GLU A 144 9.92 -22.60 -23.07
CA GLU A 144 9.41 -21.51 -23.92
C GLU A 144 8.30 -22.00 -24.86
N GLY A 145 7.19 -21.26 -24.86
CA GLY A 145 6.02 -21.57 -25.70
C GLY A 145 5.19 -22.77 -25.25
N SER A 146 5.55 -23.45 -24.16
CA SER A 146 4.76 -24.55 -23.61
C SER A 146 3.58 -24.04 -22.78
N ILE A 147 2.49 -24.79 -22.78
CA ILE A 147 1.34 -24.57 -21.90
C ILE A 147 1.19 -25.81 -21.03
N ASN A 148 1.37 -25.65 -19.73
CA ASN A 148 1.32 -26.73 -18.76
C ASN A 148 0.10 -26.53 -17.87
N THR A 149 -0.65 -27.59 -17.61
CA THR A 149 -1.83 -27.56 -16.74
C THR A 149 -1.69 -28.63 -15.66
N LEU A 150 -1.79 -28.23 -14.40
CA LEU A 150 -1.77 -29.13 -13.25
C LEU A 150 -3.08 -28.96 -12.48
N SER A 151 -3.68 -30.05 -12.05
CA SER A 151 -4.92 -30.03 -11.28
C SER A 151 -4.96 -31.16 -10.26
N ASP A 152 -5.75 -30.97 -9.22
CA ASP A 152 -6.02 -31.98 -8.20
C ASP A 152 -7.52 -32.27 -8.05
N GLY A 153 -7.88 -33.32 -7.31
CA GLY A 153 -9.26 -33.63 -6.95
C GLY A 153 -9.75 -32.80 -5.76
N SER A 154 -11.04 -32.90 -5.43
CA SER A 154 -11.65 -32.11 -4.35
C SER A 154 -11.34 -32.62 -2.92
N THR A 155 -10.69 -33.77 -2.79
CA THR A 155 -10.38 -34.41 -1.50
C THR A 155 -9.10 -35.20 -1.58
N TYR A 156 -8.23 -35.10 -0.58
CA TYR A 156 -7.03 -35.94 -0.48
C TYR A 156 -7.21 -37.08 0.52
N THR A 157 -6.61 -38.23 0.21
CA THR A 157 -6.51 -39.34 1.17
C THR A 157 -5.28 -39.15 2.06
N LEU A 158 -5.49 -38.56 3.24
CA LEU A 158 -4.42 -38.28 4.21
C LEU A 158 -4.29 -39.37 5.29
N SER A 159 -3.09 -39.48 5.88
CA SER A 159 -2.88 -40.32 7.06
C SER A 159 -3.60 -39.74 8.27
N THR A 160 -4.01 -40.59 9.22
CA THR A 160 -4.73 -40.14 10.42
C THR A 160 -3.95 -39.09 11.20
N GLY A 161 -4.49 -37.88 11.26
CA GLY A 161 -3.90 -36.75 12.00
C GLY A 161 -3.00 -35.83 11.17
N GLU A 162 -2.81 -36.12 9.88
CA GLU A 162 -2.10 -35.25 8.94
C GLU A 162 -3.10 -34.35 8.20
N ASP A 163 -2.67 -33.13 7.91
CA ASP A 163 -3.34 -32.12 7.09
C ASP A 163 -2.56 -31.81 5.80
N GLU A 164 -1.49 -32.56 5.55
CA GLU A 164 -0.58 -32.42 4.40
C GLU A 164 -0.43 -33.78 3.67
N PRO A 165 -0.18 -33.76 2.34
CA PRO A 165 -0.07 -32.59 1.47
C PRO A 165 -1.42 -31.89 1.26
N ASN A 166 -1.41 -30.62 0.88
CA ASN A 166 -2.62 -29.81 0.75
C ASN A 166 -2.52 -28.73 -0.34
N ALA A 167 -1.82 -29.06 -1.43
CA ALA A 167 -1.77 -28.22 -2.62
C ALA A 167 -1.66 -29.05 -3.90
N THR A 168 -1.99 -28.47 -5.06
CA THR A 168 -1.77 -29.10 -6.37
C THR A 168 -0.27 -29.28 -6.67
N ILE A 169 0.52 -28.26 -6.33
CA ILE A 169 1.99 -28.36 -6.23
C ILE A 169 2.35 -28.21 -4.76
N TYR A 170 2.81 -29.30 -4.17
CA TYR A 170 3.16 -29.33 -2.75
C TYR A 170 4.64 -29.64 -2.58
N SER A 171 5.34 -28.84 -1.77
CA SER A 171 6.75 -29.04 -1.46
C SER A 171 7.04 -28.94 0.04
N LYS A 172 7.86 -29.87 0.53
CA LYS A 172 8.44 -29.77 1.88
C LYS A 172 9.72 -28.93 1.94
N ASP A 173 10.35 -28.68 0.79
CA ASP A 173 11.61 -27.94 0.66
C ASP A 173 11.48 -26.81 -0.36
N ASP A 174 12.57 -26.08 -0.62
CA ASP A 174 12.60 -24.91 -1.49
C ASP A 174 12.06 -25.19 -2.91
N LEU A 175 11.29 -24.22 -3.40
CA LEU A 175 10.70 -24.27 -4.74
C LEU A 175 11.05 -23.00 -5.52
N THR A 176 11.47 -23.17 -6.76
CA THR A 176 11.66 -22.08 -7.72
C THR A 176 10.85 -22.35 -8.98
N ILE A 177 10.20 -21.32 -9.51
CA ILE A 177 9.50 -21.37 -10.80
C ILE A 177 10.12 -20.35 -11.74
N ASN A 178 10.59 -20.79 -12.90
CA ASN A 178 11.24 -19.95 -13.90
C ASN A 178 10.87 -20.40 -15.33
N GLY A 179 11.41 -19.72 -16.34
CA GLY A 179 11.18 -20.03 -17.75
C GLY A 179 10.16 -19.09 -18.40
N LEU A 180 9.85 -19.38 -19.66
CA LEU A 180 9.06 -18.48 -20.53
C LEU A 180 7.71 -19.09 -20.96
N GLY A 181 7.40 -20.30 -20.51
CA GLY A 181 6.12 -20.96 -20.75
C GLY A 181 4.98 -20.47 -19.85
N THR A 182 3.83 -21.13 -19.98
CA THR A 182 2.65 -20.93 -19.14
C THR A 182 2.43 -22.12 -18.21
N LEU A 183 2.08 -21.85 -16.95
CA LEU A 183 1.62 -22.81 -15.97
C LEU A 183 0.21 -22.44 -15.51
N ASN A 184 -0.75 -23.33 -15.72
CA ASN A 184 -2.12 -23.21 -15.23
C ASN A 184 -2.31 -24.21 -14.08
N ILE A 185 -2.88 -23.75 -12.98
CA ILE A 185 -3.17 -24.57 -11.79
C ILE A 185 -4.65 -24.47 -11.47
N GLU A 186 -5.29 -25.63 -11.36
CA GLU A 186 -6.67 -25.78 -10.89
C GLU A 186 -6.66 -26.62 -9.59
N SER A 187 -6.60 -25.94 -8.44
CA SER A 187 -6.67 -26.60 -7.14
C SER A 187 -8.09 -26.64 -6.60
N ASN A 188 -8.63 -27.85 -6.54
CA ASN A 188 -9.97 -28.17 -6.07
C ASN A 188 -9.98 -28.64 -4.62
N TYR A 189 -8.83 -29.05 -4.06
CA TYR A 189 -8.74 -29.49 -2.66
C TYR A 189 -8.52 -28.33 -1.68
N ASN A 190 -7.45 -27.55 -1.88
CA ASN A 190 -7.01 -26.54 -0.92
C ASN A 190 -6.17 -25.44 -1.63
N HIS A 191 -4.84 -25.46 -1.48
CA HIS A 191 -3.96 -24.41 -2.02
C HIS A 191 -3.51 -24.69 -3.45
N GLY A 192 -3.24 -23.66 -4.25
CA GLY A 192 -2.66 -23.84 -5.59
C GLY A 192 -1.22 -24.37 -5.52
N ILE A 193 -0.32 -23.54 -5.01
CA ILE A 193 1.10 -23.86 -4.80
C ILE A 193 1.40 -23.70 -3.32
N TYR A 194 2.02 -24.69 -2.69
CA TYR A 194 2.51 -24.57 -1.33
C TYR A 194 3.89 -25.17 -1.15
N THR A 195 4.84 -24.38 -0.65
CA THR A 195 6.09 -24.89 -0.07
C THR A 195 6.17 -24.56 1.42
N LYS A 196 6.67 -25.52 2.20
CA LYS A 196 6.99 -25.35 3.63
C LYS A 196 8.27 -24.53 3.87
N ASP A 197 9.04 -24.25 2.83
CA ASP A 197 10.22 -23.41 2.90
C ASP A 197 10.12 -22.20 1.96
N ASP A 198 11.16 -21.93 1.18
CA ASP A 198 11.32 -20.71 0.40
C ASP A 198 10.67 -20.87 -0.99
N LEU A 199 9.93 -19.86 -1.44
CA LEU A 199 9.36 -19.84 -2.79
C LEU A 199 9.92 -18.68 -3.61
N LYS A 200 10.48 -18.99 -4.78
CA LYS A 200 10.92 -17.98 -5.76
C LYS A 200 10.13 -18.07 -7.05
N LEU A 201 9.52 -16.97 -7.46
CA LEU A 201 8.82 -16.81 -8.74
C LEU A 201 9.65 -15.88 -9.63
N ILE A 202 10.41 -16.46 -10.55
CA ILE A 202 11.42 -15.73 -11.30
C ILE A 202 10.85 -15.13 -12.58
N SER A 203 10.10 -15.93 -13.34
CA SER A 203 9.60 -15.58 -14.68
C SER A 203 8.49 -16.53 -15.13
N GLY A 204 7.90 -16.23 -16.29
CA GLY A 204 6.87 -17.05 -16.93
C GLY A 204 5.47 -16.46 -16.78
N THR A 205 4.47 -17.21 -17.25
CA THR A 205 3.06 -16.89 -17.01
C THR A 205 2.48 -17.95 -16.08
N ILE A 206 1.97 -17.55 -14.92
CA ILE A 206 1.42 -18.46 -13.92
C ILE A 206 -0.03 -18.04 -13.63
N ASN A 207 -0.95 -18.96 -13.86
CA ASN A 207 -2.37 -18.78 -13.58
C ASN A 207 -2.80 -19.79 -12.52
N VAL A 208 -3.39 -19.32 -11.42
CA VAL A 208 -3.83 -20.16 -10.30
C VAL A 208 -5.31 -19.92 -10.02
N VAL A 209 -6.08 -21.00 -9.98
CA VAL A 209 -7.43 -21.02 -9.41
C VAL A 209 -7.43 -21.98 -8.23
N SER A 210 -7.79 -21.53 -7.03
CA SER A 210 -7.74 -22.34 -5.81
C SER A 210 -8.97 -22.16 -4.93
N VAL A 211 -9.40 -23.23 -4.27
CA VAL A 211 -10.52 -23.20 -3.30
C VAL A 211 -10.12 -22.65 -1.93
N ASN A 212 -8.83 -22.46 -1.68
CA ASN A 212 -8.26 -21.73 -0.54
C ASN A 212 -7.13 -20.80 -1.06
N ASP A 213 -6.03 -20.60 -0.33
CA ASP A 213 -4.94 -19.71 -0.77
C ASP A 213 -4.38 -20.07 -2.16
N GLY A 214 -4.07 -19.05 -2.96
CA GLY A 214 -3.49 -19.22 -4.28
C GLY A 214 -2.08 -19.80 -4.20
N ILE A 215 -1.15 -19.03 -3.65
CA ILE A 215 0.25 -19.40 -3.51
C ILE A 215 0.72 -19.14 -2.09
N LYS A 216 1.35 -20.15 -1.50
CA LYS A 216 1.88 -20.13 -0.15
C LYS A 216 3.36 -20.51 -0.15
N GLY A 217 4.19 -19.63 0.39
CA GLY A 217 5.61 -19.90 0.67
C GLY A 217 5.84 -19.63 2.14
N LYS A 218 5.96 -20.69 2.95
CA LYS A 218 5.95 -20.55 4.41
C LYS A 218 7.05 -19.61 4.89
N ASN A 219 8.29 -19.79 4.42
CA ASN A 219 9.41 -18.96 4.85
C ASN A 219 9.44 -17.60 4.16
N TYR A 220 9.23 -17.56 2.85
CA TYR A 220 8.98 -16.32 2.11
C TYR A 220 8.46 -16.63 0.71
N ILE A 221 7.93 -15.58 0.08
CA ILE A 221 7.71 -15.54 -1.37
C ILE A 221 8.55 -14.40 -1.94
N ALA A 222 9.42 -14.71 -2.91
CA ALA A 222 10.20 -13.75 -3.65
C ALA A 222 9.78 -13.72 -5.12
N ILE A 223 9.26 -12.59 -5.59
CA ILE A 223 8.79 -12.41 -6.96
C ILE A 223 9.75 -11.46 -7.67
N LYS A 224 10.38 -11.96 -8.75
CA LYS A 224 11.31 -11.17 -9.55
C LYS A 224 10.64 -10.43 -10.71
N ASP A 225 10.14 -11.16 -11.70
CA ASP A 225 9.49 -10.59 -12.89
C ASP A 225 8.56 -11.62 -13.57
N VAL A 226 7.39 -11.87 -12.96
CA VAL A 226 6.41 -12.87 -13.43
C VAL A 226 5.13 -12.22 -13.95
N ASN A 227 4.45 -12.86 -14.91
CA ASN A 227 3.05 -12.58 -15.21
C ASN A 227 2.18 -13.54 -14.38
N LEU A 228 1.61 -13.05 -13.28
CA LEU A 228 0.87 -13.86 -12.32
C LEU A 228 -0.61 -13.46 -12.29
N SER A 229 -1.49 -14.44 -12.39
CA SER A 229 -2.95 -14.29 -12.21
C SER A 229 -3.44 -15.29 -11.18
N ILE A 230 -4.08 -14.83 -10.11
CA ILE A 230 -4.60 -15.68 -9.03
C ILE A 230 -6.08 -15.38 -8.83
N VAL A 231 -6.88 -16.45 -8.74
CA VAL A 231 -8.25 -16.41 -8.22
C VAL A 231 -8.34 -17.42 -7.07
N SER A 232 -8.54 -16.94 -5.85
CA SER A 232 -8.55 -17.76 -4.64
C SER A 232 -9.76 -17.46 -3.77
N ASN A 233 -10.30 -18.45 -3.06
CA ASN A 233 -11.28 -18.17 -2.00
C ASN A 233 -10.61 -17.79 -0.66
N GLY A 234 -9.34 -18.20 -0.48
CA GLY A 234 -8.51 -17.78 0.64
C GLY A 234 -7.71 -16.53 0.25
N ASP A 235 -6.45 -16.48 0.67
CA ASP A 235 -5.55 -15.39 0.31
C ASP A 235 -5.04 -15.54 -1.13
N GLY A 236 -4.60 -14.46 -1.76
CA GLY A 236 -3.90 -14.55 -3.05
C GLY A 236 -2.50 -15.14 -2.87
N LEU A 237 -1.66 -14.41 -2.13
CA LEU A 237 -0.30 -14.78 -1.74
C LEU A 237 -0.17 -14.80 -0.22
N GLN A 238 0.44 -15.84 0.35
CA GLN A 238 0.65 -15.92 1.79
C GLN A 238 2.07 -16.41 2.16
N SER A 239 2.74 -15.67 3.05
CA SER A 239 3.87 -16.19 3.82
C SER A 239 3.55 -16.13 5.31
N ASN A 240 3.69 -17.26 6.00
CA ASN A 240 3.10 -17.44 7.34
C ASN A 240 4.06 -18.04 8.38
N ASN A 241 5.37 -17.90 8.20
CA ASN A 241 6.33 -18.30 9.24
C ASN A 241 6.38 -17.25 10.35
N SER A 242 5.67 -17.54 11.44
CA SER A 242 5.63 -16.73 12.66
C SER A 242 6.68 -17.13 13.70
N GLU A 243 7.48 -18.17 13.44
CA GLU A 243 8.42 -18.74 14.41
C GLU A 243 9.83 -18.14 14.29
N ASP A 244 10.15 -17.58 13.12
CA ASP A 244 11.44 -16.96 12.81
C ASP A 244 11.22 -15.60 12.14
N SER A 245 11.61 -14.53 12.83
CA SER A 245 11.42 -13.15 12.35
C SER A 245 12.27 -12.80 11.13
N SER A 246 13.23 -13.63 10.73
CA SER A 246 13.96 -13.48 9.45
C SER A 246 13.23 -14.11 8.26
N LYS A 247 12.05 -14.68 8.51
CA LYS A 247 11.16 -15.35 7.57
C LYS A 247 9.76 -14.75 7.69
N GLY A 248 8.77 -15.32 7.00
CA GLY A 248 7.39 -14.85 6.96
C GLY A 248 7.16 -13.65 6.03
N TYR A 249 8.13 -13.29 5.19
CA TYR A 249 8.07 -12.09 4.38
C TYR A 249 7.67 -12.35 2.93
N ILE A 250 7.22 -11.31 2.24
CA ILE A 250 7.00 -11.32 0.79
C ILE A 250 7.77 -10.16 0.17
N LEU A 251 8.60 -10.46 -0.83
CA LEU A 251 9.35 -9.47 -1.62
C LEU A 251 8.85 -9.50 -3.07
N ILE A 252 8.44 -8.35 -3.59
CA ILE A 252 8.02 -8.15 -4.98
C ILE A 252 8.96 -7.13 -5.63
N GLU A 253 9.80 -7.61 -6.55
CA GLU A 253 10.74 -6.78 -7.29
C GLU A 253 10.20 -6.29 -8.64
N GLY A 254 9.09 -6.87 -9.12
CA GLY A 254 8.57 -6.58 -10.45
C GLY A 254 7.49 -7.56 -10.91
N GLY A 255 7.24 -7.56 -12.22
CA GLY A 255 6.20 -8.39 -12.85
C GLY A 255 4.85 -7.71 -12.98
N LYS A 256 3.90 -8.45 -13.56
CA LYS A 256 2.48 -8.09 -13.64
C LYS A 256 1.68 -9.08 -12.82
N ILE A 257 1.07 -8.61 -11.74
CA ILE A 257 0.39 -9.44 -10.76
C ILE A 257 -1.07 -9.03 -10.68
N VAL A 258 -1.97 -9.98 -10.92
CA VAL A 258 -3.42 -9.81 -10.81
C VAL A 258 -3.95 -10.81 -9.80
N VAL A 259 -4.63 -10.34 -8.76
CA VAL A 259 -5.18 -11.17 -7.69
C VAL A 259 -6.65 -10.84 -7.47
N GLU A 260 -7.51 -11.86 -7.49
CA GLU A 260 -8.87 -11.83 -6.98
C GLU A 260 -8.94 -12.83 -5.82
N SER A 261 -9.02 -12.34 -4.57
CA SER A 261 -9.00 -13.17 -3.37
C SER A 261 -10.29 -13.03 -2.57
N GLY A 262 -10.71 -14.14 -1.96
CA GLY A 262 -11.82 -14.14 -1.00
C GLY A 262 -11.44 -13.46 0.31
N LEU A 263 -10.19 -13.65 0.75
CA LEU A 263 -9.59 -13.02 1.93
C LEU A 263 -8.56 -11.97 1.51
N ASP A 264 -7.37 -11.97 2.10
CA ASP A 264 -6.33 -10.97 1.83
C ASP A 264 -5.73 -11.17 0.42
N GLY A 265 -5.41 -10.07 -0.27
CA GLY A 265 -4.74 -10.14 -1.56
C GLY A 265 -3.32 -10.69 -1.41
N ILE A 266 -2.54 -10.05 -0.55
CA ILE A 266 -1.17 -10.43 -0.21
C ILE A 266 -1.00 -10.30 1.31
N GLN A 267 -0.70 -11.43 1.97
CA GLN A 267 -0.46 -11.51 3.40
C GLN A 267 0.97 -11.95 3.71
N ALA A 268 1.74 -11.07 4.34
CA ALA A 268 3.02 -11.40 4.96
C ALA A 268 2.87 -11.45 6.49
N GLU A 269 3.44 -12.48 7.12
CA GLU A 269 3.49 -12.60 8.57
C GLU A 269 4.49 -11.65 9.21
N THR A 270 5.51 -11.22 8.47
CA THR A 270 6.47 -10.22 8.95
C THR A 270 6.41 -8.98 8.08
N GLU A 271 7.15 -8.98 6.98
CA GLU A 271 7.32 -7.80 6.14
C GLU A 271 6.78 -8.05 4.72
N LEU A 272 6.14 -7.03 4.15
CA LEU A 272 5.82 -6.97 2.73
C LEU A 272 6.60 -5.83 2.09
N VAL A 273 7.46 -6.15 1.11
CA VAL A 273 8.28 -5.16 0.40
C VAL A 273 7.96 -5.20 -1.08
N ILE A 274 7.56 -4.05 -1.63
CA ILE A 274 7.25 -3.88 -3.07
C ILE A 274 8.20 -2.83 -3.63
N THR A 275 9.18 -3.27 -4.42
CA THR A 275 10.17 -2.35 -5.00
C THR A 275 9.77 -1.83 -6.39
N ASP A 276 9.08 -2.66 -7.19
CA ASP A 276 8.48 -2.29 -8.47
C ASP A 276 7.37 -3.30 -8.89
N GLY A 277 6.74 -3.08 -10.04
CA GLY A 277 5.77 -3.98 -10.65
C GLY A 277 4.43 -3.32 -11.00
N VAL A 278 3.56 -4.08 -11.66
CA VAL A 278 2.18 -3.67 -11.95
C VAL A 278 1.23 -4.61 -11.23
N LEU A 279 0.65 -4.15 -10.12
CA LEU A 279 -0.22 -4.92 -9.25
C LEU A 279 -1.67 -4.46 -9.44
N THR A 280 -2.58 -5.41 -9.61
CA THR A 280 -4.03 -5.19 -9.60
C THR A 280 -4.65 -6.21 -8.66
N ILE A 281 -5.11 -5.74 -7.51
CA ILE A 281 -5.56 -6.62 -6.42
C ILE A 281 -7.00 -6.25 -6.10
N THR A 282 -7.88 -7.25 -6.10
CA THR A 282 -9.23 -7.18 -5.54
C THR A 282 -9.35 -8.23 -4.46
N SER A 283 -9.62 -7.81 -3.22
CA SER A 283 -9.62 -8.65 -2.02
C SER A 283 -10.93 -8.53 -1.25
N GLY A 284 -11.16 -9.42 -0.28
CA GLY A 284 -12.38 -9.40 0.53
C GLY A 284 -13.64 -9.84 -0.21
N LEU A 285 -13.50 -10.66 -1.27
CA LEU A 285 -14.63 -11.11 -2.09
C LEU A 285 -15.51 -12.15 -1.39
N LEU A 286 -15.06 -12.73 -0.27
CA LEU A 286 -15.82 -13.69 0.51
C LEU A 286 -16.82 -12.98 1.42
N ALA A 287 -18.07 -12.88 0.93
CA ALA A 287 -19.16 -12.25 1.68
C ALA A 287 -19.37 -12.88 3.08
N ASP A 288 -19.72 -12.03 4.05
CA ASP A 288 -19.98 -12.40 5.46
C ASP A 288 -18.81 -13.07 6.19
N SER A 289 -17.58 -12.99 5.64
CA SER A 289 -16.36 -13.41 6.35
C SER A 289 -16.09 -12.49 7.55
N THR A 290 -15.50 -13.05 8.60
CA THR A 290 -14.91 -12.28 9.72
C THR A 290 -13.39 -12.25 9.65
N GLU A 291 -12.80 -12.99 8.72
CA GLU A 291 -11.38 -12.90 8.40
C GLU A 291 -11.13 -11.61 7.61
N SER A 292 -9.90 -11.11 7.63
CA SER A 292 -9.55 -9.88 6.91
C SER A 292 -9.65 -10.05 5.40
N GLY A 293 -9.94 -8.94 4.73
CA GLY A 293 -10.07 -8.85 3.28
C GLY A 293 -9.13 -7.83 2.67
N LYS A 294 -7.95 -7.63 3.29
CA LYS A 294 -7.03 -6.53 2.99
C LYS A 294 -6.31 -6.75 1.67
N SER A 295 -6.12 -5.71 0.87
CA SER A 295 -5.39 -5.90 -0.40
C SER A 295 -3.91 -6.22 -0.16
N LEU A 296 -3.26 -5.48 0.72
CA LEU A 296 -1.89 -5.68 1.17
C LEU A 296 -1.83 -5.68 2.69
N LYS A 297 -1.28 -6.73 3.30
CA LYS A 297 -1.20 -6.90 4.75
C LYS A 297 0.16 -7.41 5.19
N ALA A 298 0.71 -6.79 6.23
CA ALA A 298 1.92 -7.25 6.89
C ALA A 298 1.82 -7.11 8.43
N SER A 299 2.06 -8.17 9.18
CA SER A 299 1.95 -8.09 10.65
C SER A 299 3.07 -7.27 11.31
N ALA A 300 4.19 -6.96 10.62
CA ALA A 300 5.29 -6.16 11.17
C ALA A 300 5.53 -4.86 10.39
N SER A 301 5.80 -4.91 9.08
CA SER A 301 5.95 -3.69 8.29
C SER A 301 5.63 -3.88 6.83
N LEU A 302 5.14 -2.83 6.20
CA LEU A 302 4.81 -2.80 4.79
C LEU A 302 5.55 -1.65 4.13
N GLU A 303 6.32 -1.94 3.09
CA GLU A 303 7.13 -0.95 2.37
C GLU A 303 6.82 -0.97 0.87
N ILE A 304 6.61 0.22 0.30
CA ILE A 304 6.38 0.43 -1.13
C ILE A 304 7.39 1.46 -1.65
N ASP A 305 8.39 0.99 -2.39
CA ASP A 305 9.37 1.89 -3.04
C ASP A 305 8.91 2.39 -4.41
N GLY A 306 8.05 1.63 -5.08
CA GLY A 306 7.73 1.84 -6.48
C GLY A 306 6.56 1.03 -7.00
N GLY A 307 6.47 0.95 -8.33
CA GLY A 307 5.41 0.23 -9.03
C GLY A 307 4.14 1.03 -9.31
N THR A 308 3.21 0.39 -10.00
CA THR A 308 1.83 0.85 -10.23
C THR A 308 0.87 -0.11 -9.57
N LEU A 309 0.18 0.34 -8.53
CA LEU A 309 -0.68 -0.47 -7.68
C LEU A 309 -2.13 0.00 -7.83
N ASN A 310 -3.02 -0.90 -8.22
CA ASN A 310 -4.47 -0.68 -8.21
C ASN A 310 -5.07 -1.64 -7.19
N LEU A 311 -5.52 -1.10 -6.06
CA LEU A 311 -5.96 -1.86 -4.90
C LEU A 311 -7.45 -1.61 -4.67
N ASN A 312 -8.21 -2.70 -4.55
CA ASN A 312 -9.63 -2.67 -4.23
C ASN A 312 -9.93 -3.68 -3.11
N SER A 313 -10.18 -3.16 -1.91
CA SER A 313 -10.60 -3.97 -0.76
C SER A 313 -12.09 -3.83 -0.56
N GLU A 314 -12.84 -4.92 -0.72
CA GLU A 314 -14.31 -4.91 -0.68
C GLU A 314 -14.89 -5.02 0.74
N SER A 315 -14.06 -5.33 1.75
CA SER A 315 -14.54 -5.63 3.10
C SER A 315 -13.68 -5.09 4.24
N ASP A 316 -12.53 -4.48 3.94
CA ASP A 316 -11.52 -4.13 4.93
C ASP A 316 -10.63 -2.97 4.41
N ASP A 317 -9.49 -2.74 5.06
CA ASP A 317 -8.47 -1.79 4.61
C ASP A 317 -7.85 -2.21 3.29
N ALA A 318 -7.29 -1.27 2.51
CA ALA A 318 -6.51 -1.65 1.34
C ALA A 318 -5.04 -1.96 1.69
N ILE A 319 -4.37 -1.08 2.44
CA ILE A 319 -2.98 -1.25 2.88
C ILE A 319 -2.96 -1.22 4.40
N HIS A 320 -2.51 -2.31 5.02
CA HIS A 320 -2.50 -2.40 6.48
C HIS A 320 -1.21 -3.01 7.02
N SER A 321 -0.67 -2.41 8.08
CA SER A 321 0.32 -3.08 8.93
C SER A 321 0.08 -2.87 10.42
N ASN A 322 0.26 -3.93 11.19
CA ASN A 322 0.15 -3.88 12.66
C ASN A 322 1.34 -3.16 13.32
N ASN A 323 2.17 -2.45 12.56
CA ASN A 323 3.20 -1.58 13.10
C ASN A 323 3.55 -0.43 12.15
N SER A 324 4.13 -0.67 10.97
CA SER A 324 4.54 0.46 10.11
C SER A 324 4.20 0.28 8.63
N VAL A 325 3.73 1.36 8.01
CA VAL A 325 3.57 1.48 6.55
C VAL A 325 4.50 2.60 6.04
N LEU A 326 5.39 2.26 5.12
CA LEU A 326 6.37 3.17 4.52
C LEU A 326 6.14 3.25 3.01
N ILE A 327 5.86 4.46 2.50
CA ILE A 327 5.66 4.71 1.08
C ILE A 327 6.75 5.65 0.56
N ASN A 328 7.75 5.06 -0.08
CA ASN A 328 8.90 5.78 -0.62
C ASN A 328 8.68 6.22 -2.08
N GLY A 329 7.65 5.69 -2.74
CA GLY A 329 7.30 6.01 -4.13
C GLY A 329 6.10 5.24 -4.68
N GLY A 330 6.00 5.18 -6.01
CA GLY A 330 4.95 4.46 -6.73
C GLY A 330 3.76 5.31 -7.19
N ASN A 331 2.91 4.70 -8.01
CA ASN A 331 1.61 5.22 -8.44
C ASN A 331 0.50 4.31 -7.91
N ILE A 332 -0.19 4.74 -6.87
CA ILE A 332 -1.07 3.93 -6.04
C ILE A 332 -2.49 4.47 -6.17
N THR A 333 -3.40 3.63 -6.63
CA THR A 333 -4.85 3.92 -6.67
C THR A 333 -5.58 2.96 -5.74
N ILE A 334 -6.39 3.51 -4.84
CA ILE A 334 -7.04 2.77 -3.75
C ILE A 334 -8.55 3.00 -3.78
N SER A 335 -9.29 1.91 -3.60
CA SER A 335 -10.69 1.89 -3.15
C SER A 335 -10.75 0.91 -1.97
N ALA A 336 -11.17 1.37 -0.80
CA ALA A 336 -11.29 0.55 0.40
C ALA A 336 -12.70 0.62 0.96
N TYR A 337 -13.13 -0.47 1.59
CA TYR A 337 -14.37 -0.51 2.35
C TYR A 337 -14.19 0.18 3.70
N ASP A 338 -13.08 -0.14 4.39
CA ASP A 338 -12.64 0.52 5.61
C ASP A 338 -11.53 1.52 5.26
N ASP A 339 -10.33 1.42 5.80
CA ASP A 339 -9.33 2.47 5.61
C ASP A 339 -8.50 2.28 4.34
N ALA A 340 -8.16 3.38 3.68
CA ALA A 340 -7.29 3.25 2.52
C ALA A 340 -5.87 2.83 2.93
N ILE A 341 -5.31 3.43 3.98
CA ILE A 341 -3.99 3.10 4.52
C ILE A 341 -4.04 3.18 6.04
N HIS A 342 -3.78 2.05 6.70
CA HIS A 342 -3.79 1.91 8.16
C HIS A 342 -2.41 1.40 8.63
N SER A 343 -1.82 2.08 9.61
CA SER A 343 -0.70 1.55 10.40
C SER A 343 -0.97 1.67 11.90
N ASP A 344 -0.74 0.63 12.68
CA ASP A 344 -0.95 0.71 14.14
C ASP A 344 -0.01 1.74 14.81
N ASP A 345 1.21 1.93 14.28
CA ASP A 345 2.20 2.87 14.84
C ASP A 345 2.58 4.00 13.87
N LEU A 346 3.30 3.70 12.79
CA LEU A 346 3.87 4.71 11.88
C LEU A 346 3.38 4.54 10.44
N LEU A 347 2.74 5.59 9.92
CA LEU A 347 2.54 5.77 8.49
C LEU A 347 3.46 6.89 8.00
N GLN A 348 4.44 6.54 7.16
CA GLN A 348 5.34 7.51 6.52
C GLN A 348 5.14 7.52 5.01
N ILE A 349 5.00 8.72 4.45
CA ILE A 349 4.89 8.94 3.00
C ILE A 349 5.97 9.93 2.55
N ASP A 350 6.98 9.43 1.85
CA ASP A 350 8.10 10.24 1.36
C ASP A 350 7.85 10.79 -0.04
N LYS A 351 7.29 9.97 -0.93
CA LYS A 351 6.97 10.34 -2.31
C LYS A 351 5.81 9.47 -2.83
N GLY A 352 5.50 9.64 -4.11
CA GLY A 352 4.51 8.85 -4.82
C GLY A 352 3.30 9.68 -5.26
N ILE A 353 2.47 9.06 -6.10
CA ILE A 353 1.15 9.57 -6.48
C ILE A 353 0.15 8.63 -5.84
N ILE A 354 -0.63 9.13 -4.87
CA ILE A 354 -1.59 8.34 -4.11
C ILE A 354 -2.99 8.91 -4.38
N THR A 355 -3.83 8.11 -5.02
CA THR A 355 -5.23 8.45 -5.29
C THR A 355 -6.15 7.51 -4.54
N ILE A 356 -6.77 7.99 -3.48
CA ILE A 356 -7.81 7.28 -2.72
C ILE A 356 -9.16 7.74 -3.24
N THR A 357 -9.84 6.84 -3.93
CA THR A 357 -11.13 7.11 -4.59
C THR A 357 -12.32 6.91 -3.66
N GLN A 358 -12.16 6.06 -2.65
CA GLN A 358 -13.16 5.75 -1.63
C GLN A 358 -12.45 5.12 -0.41
N SER A 359 -12.86 5.50 0.79
CA SER A 359 -12.52 4.84 2.05
C SER A 359 -13.48 5.25 3.18
N TYR A 360 -13.43 4.54 4.31
CA TYR A 360 -13.92 5.00 5.60
C TYR A 360 -13.02 6.14 6.07
N GLU A 361 -11.77 5.86 6.48
CA GLU A 361 -10.74 6.88 6.68
C GLU A 361 -9.71 6.89 5.54
N GLY A 362 -9.14 8.07 5.25
CA GLY A 362 -8.15 8.18 4.18
C GLY A 362 -6.78 7.63 4.60
N LEU A 363 -6.19 8.23 5.63
CA LEU A 363 -4.91 7.84 6.21
C LEU A 363 -5.07 7.68 7.71
N GLU A 364 -4.76 6.52 8.27
CA GLU A 364 -4.85 6.25 9.70
C GLU A 364 -3.51 5.77 10.27
N GLY A 365 -3.18 6.28 11.45
CA GLY A 365 -2.17 5.69 12.32
C GLY A 365 -1.85 6.53 13.55
N ASN A 366 -1.18 5.93 14.53
CA ASN A 366 -0.80 6.66 15.75
C ASN A 366 0.14 7.85 15.45
N THR A 367 1.07 7.66 14.52
CA THR A 367 1.96 8.70 14.00
C THR A 367 1.90 8.70 12.47
N ILE A 368 1.53 9.84 11.89
CA ILE A 368 1.54 10.03 10.44
C ILE A 368 2.59 11.09 10.08
N VAL A 369 3.51 10.75 9.18
CA VAL A 369 4.55 11.64 8.66
C VAL A 369 4.45 11.73 7.14
N ILE A 370 4.14 12.91 6.61
CA ILE A 370 4.09 13.17 5.17
C ILE A 370 5.27 14.08 4.81
N ASN A 371 6.31 13.47 4.27
CA ASN A 371 7.50 14.17 3.79
C ASN A 371 7.33 14.71 2.36
N GLY A 372 6.48 14.09 1.55
CA GLY A 372 6.22 14.49 0.17
C GLY A 372 5.08 13.72 -0.50
N GLY A 373 5.07 13.73 -1.84
CA GLY A 373 4.07 13.05 -2.67
C GLY A 373 2.90 13.93 -3.13
N ASP A 374 2.13 13.39 -4.06
CA ASP A 374 0.86 13.94 -4.55
C ASP A 374 -0.27 13.05 -4.04
N ILE A 375 -0.97 13.48 -2.99
CA ILE A 375 -1.98 12.71 -2.27
C ILE A 375 -3.35 13.35 -2.51
N ASN A 376 -4.28 12.59 -3.09
CA ASN A 376 -5.67 12.98 -3.24
C ASN A 376 -6.57 11.91 -2.61
N LEU A 377 -7.37 12.29 -1.62
CA LEU A 377 -8.19 11.34 -0.88
C LEU A 377 -9.64 11.75 -0.71
N VAL A 378 -10.51 10.74 -0.74
CA VAL A 378 -11.94 10.84 -0.49
C VAL A 378 -12.30 9.86 0.62
N ALA A 379 -12.75 10.40 1.74
CA ALA A 379 -13.11 9.63 2.94
C ALA A 379 -14.58 9.86 3.30
N SER A 380 -15.24 8.78 3.73
CA SER A 380 -16.62 8.83 4.21
C SER A 380 -16.73 9.16 5.70
N ASP A 381 -15.66 8.92 6.44
CA ASP A 381 -15.40 9.47 7.77
C ASP A 381 -14.23 10.47 7.66
N ASP A 382 -13.14 10.26 8.40
CA ASP A 382 -12.06 11.22 8.56
C ASP A 382 -11.05 11.15 7.40
N GLY A 383 -10.56 12.31 6.98
CA GLY A 383 -9.61 12.37 5.88
C GLY A 383 -8.24 11.83 6.26
N VAL A 384 -7.72 12.32 7.38
CA VAL A 384 -6.52 11.83 8.06
C VAL A 384 -6.89 11.71 9.52
N ASN A 385 -6.68 10.56 10.11
CA ASN A 385 -6.95 10.30 11.52
C ASN A 385 -5.65 9.87 12.21
N THR A 386 -5.22 10.64 13.21
CA THR A 386 -4.17 10.18 14.12
C THR A 386 -4.75 9.90 15.49
N ALA A 387 -4.85 8.61 15.83
CA ALA A 387 -5.36 8.10 17.08
C ALA A 387 -4.59 6.84 17.51
N GLY A 388 -4.64 6.48 18.79
CA GLY A 388 -3.96 5.29 19.31
C GLY A 388 -4.41 3.99 18.63
N GLY A 389 -3.47 3.30 17.97
CA GLY A 389 -3.65 2.13 17.10
C GLY A 389 -3.99 0.83 17.81
N ASN A 390 -5.22 0.71 18.29
CA ASN A 390 -5.85 -0.59 18.45
C ASN A 390 -7.36 -0.36 18.30
N ASP A 391 -7.96 -1.01 17.30
CA ASP A 391 -9.41 -1.17 17.01
C ASP A 391 -10.31 -1.44 18.24
N GLY A 392 -9.69 -1.74 19.38
CA GLY A 392 -10.22 -1.62 20.71
C GLY A 392 -10.82 -0.24 21.00
N SER A 393 -12.07 -0.07 20.58
CA SER A 393 -13.13 0.63 21.33
C SER A 393 -13.34 -0.01 22.72
N GLY A 394 -12.24 -0.08 23.48
CA GLY A 394 -12.13 -0.71 24.77
C GLY A 394 -12.74 0.19 25.82
N THR A 395 -13.84 -0.30 26.40
CA THR A 395 -14.50 0.22 27.59
C THR A 395 -13.54 0.66 28.70
N GLN A 396 -13.06 1.90 28.69
CA GLN A 396 -12.41 2.49 29.85
C GLN A 396 -13.47 3.04 30.79
N ASN A 397 -13.69 2.30 31.88
CA ASN A 397 -14.42 2.76 33.05
C ASN A 397 -13.64 3.89 33.74
N GLY A 398 -13.81 5.13 33.31
CA GLY A 398 -13.25 6.30 33.97
C GLY A 398 -13.60 7.57 33.22
N ARG A 399 -14.03 8.61 33.95
CA ARG A 399 -14.22 9.97 33.42
C ARG A 399 -12.85 10.62 33.13
N ASN A 400 -12.07 10.04 32.22
CA ASN A 400 -10.97 10.77 31.61
C ASN A 400 -11.56 11.77 30.60
N ASP A 401 -10.91 12.92 30.48
CA ASP A 401 -11.32 13.97 29.56
C ASP A 401 -11.17 13.43 28.13
N MET A 402 -12.31 13.21 27.45
CA MET A 402 -12.35 12.59 26.11
C MET A 402 -11.72 13.48 25.03
N PHE A 403 -11.34 14.72 25.38
CA PHE A 403 -10.65 15.68 24.52
C PHE A 403 -9.19 15.93 24.98
N ALA A 404 -8.67 15.12 25.90
CA ALA A 404 -7.27 15.21 26.26
C ALA A 404 -6.40 14.61 25.16
N SER A 405 -5.23 15.22 24.95
CA SER A 405 -4.24 14.70 24.03
C SER A 405 -3.82 13.27 24.39
N ASP A 406 -3.88 12.36 23.43
CA ASP A 406 -3.40 10.97 23.58
C ASP A 406 -1.90 10.81 23.23
N GLY A 407 -1.32 11.81 22.56
CA GLY A 407 0.08 11.85 22.14
C GLY A 407 0.31 11.47 20.67
N SER A 408 -0.74 11.09 19.93
CA SER A 408 -0.70 10.88 18.48
C SER A 408 -0.28 12.15 17.73
N THR A 409 0.32 11.99 16.55
CA THR A 409 0.80 13.15 15.79
C THR A 409 0.64 13.02 14.28
N LEU A 410 0.27 14.14 13.66
CA LEU A 410 0.36 14.36 12.22
C LEU A 410 1.46 15.37 11.92
N THR A 411 2.48 14.96 11.18
CA THR A 411 3.57 15.84 10.72
C THR A 411 3.58 15.94 9.20
N ILE A 412 3.44 17.15 8.66
CA ILE A 412 3.47 17.43 7.22
C ILE A 412 4.71 18.28 6.90
N ASN A 413 5.74 17.65 6.34
CA ASN A 413 6.97 18.33 5.93
C ASN A 413 6.92 18.84 4.48
N GLY A 414 6.09 18.23 3.62
CA GLY A 414 6.00 18.56 2.21
C GLY A 414 4.79 17.93 1.50
N GLY A 415 4.83 17.93 0.16
CA GLY A 415 3.81 17.30 -0.70
C GLY A 415 2.64 18.20 -1.08
N ASN A 416 1.79 17.67 -1.96
CA ASN A 416 0.50 18.24 -2.33
C ASN A 416 -0.60 17.31 -1.82
N ILE A 417 -1.36 17.76 -0.82
CA ILE A 417 -2.33 16.94 -0.09
C ILE A 417 -3.71 17.57 -0.28
N LEU A 418 -4.61 16.82 -0.92
CA LEU A 418 -6.00 17.18 -1.11
C LEU A 418 -6.89 16.19 -0.36
N VAL A 419 -7.62 16.68 0.64
CA VAL A 419 -8.51 15.92 1.51
C VAL A 419 -9.95 16.28 1.23
N ASN A 420 -10.78 15.27 0.96
CA ASN A 420 -12.22 15.42 0.81
C ASN A 420 -12.96 14.45 1.76
N ALA A 421 -13.19 14.88 3.00
CA ALA A 421 -13.73 14.03 4.08
C ALA A 421 -15.15 14.41 4.51
N ASN A 422 -16.04 13.44 4.70
CA ASN A 422 -17.42 13.71 5.12
C ASN A 422 -17.56 13.89 6.64
N SER A 423 -16.56 13.42 7.40
CA SER A 423 -16.30 13.76 8.80
C SER A 423 -15.13 14.75 8.88
N ASP A 424 -14.24 14.63 9.86
CA ASP A 424 -13.14 15.55 10.10
C ASP A 424 -12.13 15.50 8.96
N GLY A 425 -11.63 16.68 8.59
CA GLY A 425 -10.70 16.79 7.47
C GLY A 425 -9.31 16.25 7.84
N LEU A 426 -8.63 16.99 8.71
CA LEU A 426 -7.46 16.49 9.44
C LEU A 426 -7.91 16.33 10.89
N ASP A 427 -7.92 15.10 11.38
CA ASP A 427 -8.21 14.78 12.78
C ASP A 427 -6.94 14.24 13.46
N SER A 428 -6.70 14.72 14.67
CA SER A 428 -5.58 14.30 15.49
C SER A 428 -5.95 14.37 16.96
N ASN A 429 -6.04 13.21 17.60
CA ASN A 429 -6.19 13.14 19.04
C ASN A 429 -4.97 13.66 19.83
N GLY A 430 -3.88 14.03 19.16
CA GLY A 430 -2.79 14.83 19.71
C GLY A 430 -2.52 16.12 18.94
N SER A 431 -1.35 16.24 18.31
CA SER A 431 -0.88 17.49 17.68
C SER A 431 -0.66 17.36 16.18
N ILE A 432 -0.93 18.46 15.47
CA ILE A 432 -0.60 18.63 14.05
C ILE A 432 0.58 19.58 13.92
N THR A 433 1.59 19.21 13.12
CA THR A 433 2.71 20.08 12.74
C THR A 433 2.82 20.16 11.22
N GLN A 434 2.75 21.36 10.66
CA GLN A 434 2.98 21.59 9.24
C GLN A 434 4.23 22.44 9.03
N ASN A 435 5.27 21.84 8.45
CA ASN A 435 6.55 22.46 8.14
C ASN A 435 6.67 22.87 6.66
N GLY A 436 5.75 22.46 5.80
CA GLY A 436 5.76 22.78 4.37
C GLY A 436 4.54 22.24 3.63
N GLY A 437 4.71 22.07 2.31
CA GLY A 437 3.69 21.49 1.44
C GLY A 437 2.47 22.38 1.17
N THR A 438 1.55 21.83 0.38
CA THR A 438 0.24 22.40 0.09
C THR A 438 -0.82 21.46 0.65
N VAL A 439 -1.60 21.93 1.61
CA VAL A 439 -2.66 21.16 2.26
C VAL A 439 -4.00 21.83 1.97
N ILE A 440 -4.91 21.09 1.34
CA ILE A 440 -6.23 21.56 0.97
C ILE A 440 -7.27 20.59 1.51
N VAL A 441 -8.17 21.11 2.33
CA VAL A 441 -9.14 20.31 3.07
C VAL A 441 -10.54 20.80 2.75
N PHE A 442 -11.31 19.93 2.10
CA PHE A 442 -12.74 20.06 1.93
C PHE A 442 -13.43 19.28 3.04
N GLY A 443 -13.54 19.92 4.19
CA GLY A 443 -14.12 19.35 5.40
C GLY A 443 -15.64 19.19 5.35
N PRO A 444 -16.26 18.83 6.48
CA PRO A 444 -17.63 18.36 6.55
C PRO A 444 -18.64 19.50 6.42
N THR A 445 -19.85 19.13 5.97
CA THR A 445 -21.02 20.03 6.02
C THR A 445 -21.75 19.98 7.36
N ASN A 446 -21.50 18.92 8.14
CA ASN A 446 -22.11 18.69 9.44
C ASN A 446 -21.43 19.59 10.50
N SER A 447 -22.18 20.01 11.53
CA SER A 447 -21.67 20.90 12.59
C SER A 447 -21.10 20.17 13.81
N GLY A 448 -21.07 18.83 13.77
CA GLY A 448 -20.46 17.99 14.80
C GLY A 448 -18.97 17.78 14.58
N ASN A 449 -18.48 18.05 13.36
CA ASN A 449 -17.11 17.83 12.91
C ASN A 449 -16.58 19.12 12.22
N GLY A 450 -15.26 19.22 12.06
CA GLY A 450 -14.50 20.35 11.54
C GLY A 450 -13.63 20.00 10.32
N ALA A 451 -13.16 21.02 9.61
CA ALA A 451 -12.16 20.81 8.56
C ALA A 451 -10.78 20.52 9.16
N LEU A 452 -10.53 21.04 10.37
CA LEU A 452 -9.37 20.76 11.21
C LEU A 452 -9.94 20.40 12.57
N ASP A 453 -9.56 19.25 13.12
CA ASP A 453 -9.82 18.87 14.49
C ASP A 453 -8.53 18.34 15.13
N TYR A 454 -8.25 18.80 16.34
CA TYR A 454 -7.11 18.36 17.10
C TYR A 454 -7.27 18.68 18.59
N ASN A 455 -6.79 17.78 19.44
CA ASN A 455 -6.95 17.94 20.90
C ASN A 455 -5.88 18.82 21.56
N ALA A 456 -4.65 18.87 21.00
CA ALA A 456 -3.53 19.61 21.58
C ALA A 456 -3.24 20.93 20.86
N SER A 457 -2.50 20.87 19.75
CA SER A 457 -2.12 22.06 19.00
C SER A 457 -1.94 21.77 17.51
N TYR A 458 -2.19 22.78 16.69
CA TYR A 458 -1.72 22.83 15.31
C TYR A 458 -0.65 23.91 15.22
N THR A 459 0.59 23.48 14.96
CA THR A 459 1.75 24.36 14.70
C THR A 459 2.01 24.47 13.21
N LEU A 460 1.85 25.67 12.64
CA LEU A 460 2.06 25.95 11.22
C LEU A 460 3.32 26.79 10.98
N ASN A 461 4.40 26.16 10.55
CA ASN A 461 5.70 26.80 10.34
C ASN A 461 5.89 27.38 8.94
N SER A 462 5.38 26.71 7.90
CA SER A 462 5.50 27.12 6.49
C SER A 462 4.50 26.34 5.63
N GLY A 463 4.43 26.65 4.33
CA GLY A 463 3.56 25.99 3.36
C GLY A 463 2.29 26.77 3.06
N THR A 464 1.35 26.10 2.39
CA THR A 464 -0.01 26.59 2.14
C THR A 464 -1.01 25.68 2.85
N LEU A 465 -1.97 26.30 3.54
CA LEU A 465 -3.12 25.64 4.14
C LEU A 465 -4.39 26.33 3.65
N LEU A 466 -5.30 25.55 3.07
CA LEU A 466 -6.68 25.97 2.80
C LEU A 466 -7.62 24.91 3.39
N ALA A 467 -8.33 25.23 4.47
CA ALA A 467 -9.35 24.35 5.02
C ALA A 467 -10.72 25.04 5.02
N VAL A 468 -11.72 24.39 4.44
CA VAL A 468 -13.09 24.91 4.39
C VAL A 468 -14.06 23.87 4.93
N GLY A 469 -15.02 24.31 5.74
CA GLY A 469 -15.99 23.40 6.36
C GLY A 469 -17.17 24.11 7.00
N SER A 470 -17.87 23.40 7.88
CA SER A 470 -18.95 23.95 8.68
C SER A 470 -18.45 25.00 9.70
N ASN A 471 -19.38 25.77 10.28
CA ASN A 471 -19.05 26.73 11.35
C ASN A 471 -19.20 26.15 12.77
N GLY A 472 -19.64 24.90 12.91
CA GLY A 472 -19.98 24.30 14.21
C GLY A 472 -18.75 24.05 15.08
N MET A 473 -17.84 23.23 14.56
CA MET A 473 -16.56 22.86 15.17
C MET A 473 -15.38 23.52 14.46
N ALA A 474 -15.56 24.75 13.98
CA ALA A 474 -14.52 25.43 13.23
C ALA A 474 -13.34 25.77 14.14
N GLN A 475 -12.19 25.17 13.84
CA GLN A 475 -10.92 25.46 14.50
C GLN A 475 -9.99 26.22 13.55
N ASN A 476 -9.08 27.01 14.12
CA ASN A 476 -7.98 27.67 13.41
C ASN A 476 -6.67 27.13 13.96
N VAL A 477 -5.56 27.29 13.25
CA VAL A 477 -4.22 26.91 13.76
C VAL A 477 -3.92 27.56 15.12
N SER A 478 -3.29 26.81 16.02
CA SER A 478 -2.95 27.27 17.38
C SER A 478 -1.78 28.24 17.36
N GLU A 479 -0.72 27.89 16.63
CA GLU A 479 0.52 28.64 16.53
C GLU A 479 0.95 28.71 15.06
N SER A 480 1.39 29.88 14.59
CA SER A 480 1.88 30.00 13.22
C SER A 480 3.05 30.95 13.08
N SER A 481 4.04 30.53 12.29
CA SER A 481 5.20 31.32 11.88
C SER A 481 4.96 32.11 10.59
N ILE A 482 3.83 31.87 9.90
CA ILE A 482 3.37 32.60 8.72
C ILE A 482 2.03 33.29 9.01
N TYR A 483 1.60 34.18 8.12
CA TYR A 483 0.27 34.77 8.26
C TYR A 483 -0.81 33.70 8.02
N SER A 484 -1.82 33.69 8.88
CA SER A 484 -3.00 32.83 8.77
C SER A 484 -4.25 33.59 9.23
N PHE A 485 -5.42 33.16 8.75
CA PHE A 485 -6.70 33.63 9.26
C PHE A 485 -7.76 32.53 9.23
N LEU A 486 -8.71 32.62 10.17
CA LEU A 486 -10.01 31.95 10.10
C LEU A 486 -11.09 33.02 9.93
N ILE A 487 -12.01 32.79 8.99
CA ILE A 487 -13.16 33.66 8.77
C ILE A 487 -14.44 32.86 8.56
N GLY A 488 -15.52 33.33 9.19
CA GLY A 488 -16.88 32.87 8.91
C GLY A 488 -17.47 33.61 7.70
N THR A 489 -18.28 32.90 6.93
CA THR A 489 -18.95 33.36 5.71
C THR A 489 -20.43 33.03 5.76
N ASP A 490 -21.24 33.72 4.96
CA ASP A 490 -22.53 33.14 4.56
C ASP A 490 -22.27 31.84 3.80
N THR A 491 -23.21 30.88 3.84
CA THR A 491 -23.03 29.58 3.18
C THR A 491 -22.63 29.73 1.71
N VAL A 492 -21.38 29.37 1.41
CA VAL A 492 -20.88 29.21 0.05
C VAL A 492 -21.39 27.86 -0.47
N GLN A 493 -22.08 27.87 -1.60
CA GLN A 493 -22.65 26.65 -2.17
C GLN A 493 -21.55 25.76 -2.75
N ALA A 494 -21.78 24.45 -2.72
CA ALA A 494 -20.93 23.47 -3.38
C ALA A 494 -20.62 23.88 -4.83
N ASN A 495 -19.39 23.67 -5.24
CA ASN A 495 -18.82 23.97 -6.55
C ASN A 495 -18.82 25.46 -6.94
N ALA A 496 -19.18 26.37 -6.03
CA ALA A 496 -19.00 27.79 -6.25
C ALA A 496 -17.51 28.14 -6.19
N TRP A 497 -17.06 28.94 -7.15
CA TRP A 497 -15.70 29.46 -7.18
C TRP A 497 -15.46 30.47 -6.06
N VAL A 498 -14.31 30.37 -5.40
CA VAL A 498 -13.84 31.34 -4.42
C VAL A 498 -12.40 31.73 -4.74
N SER A 499 -12.12 33.03 -4.75
CA SER A 499 -10.76 33.57 -4.84
C SER A 499 -10.42 34.35 -3.58
N ILE A 500 -9.25 34.07 -3.02
CA ILE A 500 -8.62 34.85 -1.95
C ILE A 500 -7.59 35.76 -2.61
N VAL A 501 -7.70 37.07 -2.38
CA VAL A 501 -6.92 38.11 -3.07
C VAL A 501 -6.31 39.05 -2.04
N GLN A 502 -5.04 39.42 -2.22
CA GLN A 502 -4.36 40.47 -1.46
C GLN A 502 -3.69 41.45 -2.42
N ASP A 503 -3.88 42.75 -2.21
CA ASP A 503 -3.31 43.82 -3.06
C ASP A 503 -3.54 43.62 -4.57
N ASP A 504 -4.77 43.22 -4.91
CA ASP A 504 -5.23 42.88 -6.27
C ASP A 504 -4.48 41.69 -6.94
N GLN A 505 -3.68 40.93 -6.18
CA GLN A 505 -3.09 39.65 -6.60
C GLN A 505 -3.88 38.47 -6.02
N PRO A 506 -4.30 37.49 -6.85
CA PRO A 506 -4.89 36.26 -6.33
C PRO A 506 -3.81 35.46 -5.59
N LEU A 507 -4.12 35.00 -4.38
CA LEU A 507 -3.27 34.07 -3.63
C LEU A 507 -3.68 32.62 -3.92
N ILE A 508 -4.99 32.36 -3.94
CA ILE A 508 -5.56 31.06 -4.30
C ILE A 508 -6.95 31.24 -4.90
N SER A 509 -7.28 30.42 -5.91
CA SER A 509 -8.67 30.22 -6.35
C SER A 509 -9.02 28.74 -6.27
N PHE A 510 -10.19 28.43 -5.73
CA PHE A 510 -10.64 27.05 -5.49
C PHE A 510 -12.16 26.91 -5.65
N ASN A 511 -12.61 25.67 -5.80
CA ASN A 511 -14.00 25.26 -5.65
C ASN A 511 -14.08 24.03 -4.74
N SER A 512 -14.91 24.09 -3.70
CA SER A 512 -15.14 22.94 -2.82
C SER A 512 -16.29 22.08 -3.36
N PRO A 513 -16.20 20.74 -3.35
CA PRO A 513 -17.34 19.86 -3.65
C PRO A 513 -18.50 20.00 -2.67
N LYS A 514 -18.24 20.57 -1.50
CA LYS A 514 -19.19 20.72 -0.41
C LYS A 514 -19.51 22.19 -0.17
N ALA A 515 -20.71 22.44 0.32
CA ALA A 515 -21.04 23.75 0.83
C ALA A 515 -20.26 23.99 2.13
N PHE A 516 -19.81 25.22 2.36
CA PHE A 516 -19.04 25.56 3.55
C PHE A 516 -19.43 26.93 4.10
N GLN A 517 -19.04 27.19 5.34
CA GLN A 517 -19.28 28.43 6.05
C GLN A 517 -18.01 29.02 6.66
N THR A 518 -16.92 28.28 6.71
CA THR A 518 -15.64 28.74 7.25
C THR A 518 -14.52 28.57 6.24
N ILE A 519 -13.54 29.47 6.32
CA ILE A 519 -12.28 29.39 5.57
C ILE A 519 -11.16 29.62 6.58
N VAL A 520 -10.30 28.62 6.74
CA VAL A 520 -8.95 28.77 7.30
C VAL A 520 -8.00 28.88 6.12
N TYR A 521 -7.20 29.93 6.09
CA TYR A 521 -6.19 30.11 5.06
C TYR A 521 -4.88 30.62 5.62
N ALA A 522 -3.79 30.03 5.16
CA ALA A 522 -2.44 30.46 5.40
C ALA A 522 -1.57 30.16 4.18
N SER A 523 -0.57 30.99 3.93
CA SER A 523 0.41 30.77 2.86
C SER A 523 1.68 31.56 3.16
N ASN A 524 2.82 31.06 2.69
CA ASN A 524 4.05 31.85 2.66
C ASN A 524 3.91 33.18 1.87
N GLU A 525 2.95 33.26 0.95
CA GLU A 525 2.68 34.45 0.15
C GLU A 525 1.71 35.43 0.81
N LEU A 526 1.01 35.00 1.87
CA LEU A 526 0.10 35.87 2.61
C LEU A 526 0.92 36.85 3.47
N GLU A 527 0.67 38.14 3.32
CA GLU A 527 1.30 39.21 4.10
C GLU A 527 0.33 39.88 5.08
N ALA A 528 0.83 40.72 5.99
CA ALA A 528 -0.01 41.60 6.79
C ALA A 528 -0.75 42.60 5.90
N GLY A 529 -2.09 42.55 5.89
CA GLY A 529 -2.86 43.51 5.12
C GLY A 529 -4.34 43.20 5.06
N THR A 530 -5.02 43.81 4.09
CA THR A 530 -6.43 43.51 3.82
C THR A 530 -6.50 42.39 2.79
N VAL A 531 -7.21 41.31 3.14
CA VAL A 531 -7.53 40.22 2.22
C VAL A 531 -8.98 40.40 1.73
N GLN A 532 -9.22 40.12 0.46
CA GLN A 532 -10.55 40.06 -0.15
C GLN A 532 -10.92 38.61 -0.45
N ILE A 533 -12.13 38.22 -0.09
CA ILE A 533 -12.70 36.90 -0.41
C ILE A 533 -13.83 37.13 -1.41
N LEU A 534 -13.63 36.64 -2.63
CA LEU A 534 -14.52 36.86 -3.75
C LEU A 534 -15.22 35.55 -4.09
N THR A 535 -16.53 35.48 -3.88
CA THR A 535 -17.34 34.31 -4.24
C THR A 535 -17.84 34.41 -5.69
N ASN A 536 -18.11 33.26 -6.30
CA ASN A 536 -18.44 33.10 -7.72
C ASN A 536 -17.42 33.74 -8.67
N THR A 537 -16.15 33.81 -8.25
CA THR A 537 -15.08 34.44 -9.01
C THR A 537 -13.91 33.48 -9.10
N ASN A 538 -13.37 33.29 -10.30
CA ASN A 538 -12.09 32.65 -10.54
C ASN A 538 -11.14 33.70 -11.12
N ILE A 539 -10.14 34.09 -10.35
CA ILE A 539 -9.11 35.06 -10.77
C ILE A 539 -7.84 34.29 -11.07
N ASN A 540 -7.64 33.94 -12.35
CA ASN A 540 -6.36 33.46 -12.83
C ASN A 540 -5.41 34.65 -13.03
N SER A 541 -4.28 34.68 -12.32
CA SER A 541 -3.19 35.63 -12.55
C SER A 541 -2.53 35.32 -13.91
N ASN A 542 -2.89 36.09 -14.94
CA ASN A 542 -2.21 36.23 -16.23
C ASN A 542 -1.79 34.94 -16.98
N THR A 543 -2.70 34.45 -17.84
CA THR A 543 -2.49 33.47 -18.94
C THR A 543 -2.05 32.04 -18.57
N CYS A 544 -3.04 31.18 -18.38
CA CYS A 544 -3.02 29.83 -18.97
C CYS A 544 -4.41 29.52 -19.55
N ILE A 545 -4.55 29.56 -20.88
CA ILE A 545 -5.71 28.99 -21.56
C ILE A 545 -5.40 27.51 -21.73
N LEU A 546 -5.95 26.66 -20.86
CA LEU A 546 -6.01 25.23 -21.15
C LEU A 546 -7.10 24.99 -22.19
N SER A 547 -6.68 24.60 -23.38
CA SER A 547 -7.54 23.98 -24.37
C SER A 547 -7.63 22.50 -24.05
N VAL A 548 -8.85 21.98 -23.83
CA VAL A 548 -9.13 20.56 -23.62
C VAL A 548 -8.94 19.81 -24.95
N PRO A 549 -8.00 18.85 -25.09
CA PRO A 549 -7.93 18.00 -26.26
C PRO A 549 -9.02 16.92 -26.21
N ALA A 550 -9.49 16.50 -27.38
CA ALA A 550 -10.63 15.60 -27.52
C ALA A 550 -10.31 14.10 -27.29
N THR A 551 -9.11 13.71 -26.86
CA THR A 551 -8.73 12.28 -26.68
C THR A 551 -7.58 12.06 -25.69
N THR A 552 -7.59 10.89 -25.05
CA THR A 552 -6.90 10.48 -23.81
C THR A 552 -5.48 9.92 -23.97
N THR A 553 -4.66 10.43 -24.88
CA THR A 553 -3.27 9.95 -25.01
C THR A 553 -2.34 11.13 -25.27
N ASP A 554 -1.76 11.67 -24.21
CA ASP A 554 -0.41 12.25 -24.12
C ASP A 554 -0.32 13.15 -22.86
N PHE A 555 0.48 12.72 -21.88
CA PHE A 555 0.73 13.39 -20.60
C PHE A 555 1.75 14.53 -20.74
N ILE A 556 1.35 15.75 -20.40
CA ILE A 556 2.09 16.73 -19.56
C ILE A 556 1.04 17.71 -18.99
N TRP A 557 0.83 17.74 -17.66
CA TRP A 557 0.17 18.89 -17.01
C TRP A 557 0.66 19.14 -15.57
N THR A 558 0.98 20.40 -15.31
CA THR A 558 1.01 21.04 -14.00
C THR A 558 -0.43 21.51 -13.70
N ALA A 559 -1.20 20.65 -13.03
CA ALA A 559 -2.47 20.91 -12.32
C ALA A 559 -3.04 19.56 -11.89
N VAL A 560 -3.51 19.47 -10.64
CA VAL A 560 -4.03 18.25 -9.99
C VAL A 560 -5.22 17.67 -10.78
N TYR A 561 -5.19 16.37 -11.08
CA TYR A 561 -6.30 15.61 -11.69
C TYR A 561 -6.41 14.21 -11.06
N THR A 562 -7.61 13.78 -10.69
CA THR A 562 -8.15 12.43 -11.00
C THR A 562 -9.70 12.42 -11.07
N SER A 563 -10.19 11.73 -12.11
CA SER A 563 -11.54 11.19 -12.44
C SER A 563 -12.84 11.78 -11.83
N GLY A 564 -13.63 12.43 -12.68
CA GLY A 564 -15.11 12.49 -12.57
C GLY A 564 -15.72 13.84 -12.20
N ILE A 565 -15.05 14.62 -11.36
CA ILE A 565 -15.37 16.03 -11.05
C ILE A 565 -14.04 16.76 -10.92
N ALA A 566 -13.77 17.75 -11.79
CA ALA A 566 -12.52 18.51 -11.74
C ALA A 566 -12.58 19.56 -10.61
N TYR A 567 -11.71 19.45 -9.61
CA TYR A 567 -11.40 20.53 -8.69
C TYR A 567 -10.21 21.31 -9.25
N PHE A 568 -10.36 22.63 -9.31
CA PHE A 568 -9.31 23.48 -9.81
C PHE A 568 -8.80 24.31 -8.65
N VAL A 569 -7.58 24.03 -8.23
CA VAL A 569 -6.84 24.91 -7.34
C VAL A 569 -5.73 25.54 -8.16
N THR A 570 -5.78 26.86 -8.30
CA THR A 570 -4.66 27.64 -8.83
C THR A 570 -4.00 28.36 -7.66
N ILE A 571 -2.74 28.02 -7.40
CA ILE A 571 -1.83 28.74 -6.50
C ILE A 571 -0.99 29.66 -7.40
N ALA A 572 -0.78 30.90 -6.98
CA ALA A 572 -0.07 31.91 -7.76
C ALA A 572 1.43 31.65 -7.86
#